data_AF-A0A8D8ZK38-F1
#
_entry.id   AF-A0A8D8ZK38-F1
#
_cell.length_a   1.000
_cell.length_b   1.000
_cell.length_c   1.000
_cell.angle_alpha   90.00
_cell.angle_beta   90.00
_cell.angle_gamma   90.00
#
_symmetry.space_group_name_H-M   'P 1'
#
loop_
_entity.id
_entity.type
_entity.pdbx_description
1 polymer ?
#
loop_
_entity_poly.entity_id
_entity_poly.type
_entity_poly.pdbx_seq_one_letter_code
_entity_poly.pdbx_strand_id
1 'polypeptide(L)'
;MYRTNCPDTKKEMSITINESNTAKNLKDMLQALKFNKPPENISAEQLFGRVLVKVSEILKTAPPALVGKQMFNGELSPQQWKTLKQAQVEMADDYKLRREMLLTRLDCTIESFKWSDRLKGKESVIEKVYGEKREKLSGEPSVSLADLLAAREDLAIAEKTSNSSVRRNTSSGINKVIIGKVPDRGGRPSEQQAPPPEMPSWQQRNAGGGGGFNQGRGGGRGGGRGGGGFNSGGDQKNSGFNPGGGARVQAGWNPGN
;
A
#
# COMPACT_ATOMS: atom_id res chain seq x y z
N MET A 1 -29.45 -34.01 62.69
CA MET A 1 -28.08 -34.10 62.12
C MET A 1 -27.81 -32.83 61.32
N TYR A 2 -26.99 -31.92 61.85
CA TYR A 2 -26.55 -30.73 61.12
C TYR A 2 -25.55 -31.16 60.04
N ARG A 3 -25.82 -30.81 58.77
CA ARG A 3 -24.84 -30.93 57.69
C ARG A 3 -23.99 -29.66 57.69
N THR A 4 -22.73 -29.78 58.09
CA THR A 4 -21.75 -28.72 57.97
C THR A 4 -21.28 -28.62 56.52
N ASN A 5 -21.34 -27.41 55.96
CA ASN A 5 -20.73 -27.09 54.67
C ASN A 5 -19.21 -27.23 54.81
N CYS A 6 -18.61 -28.14 54.04
CA CYS A 6 -17.17 -28.20 53.88
C CYS A 6 -16.81 -27.32 52.67
N PRO A 7 -15.95 -26.31 52.79
CA PRO A 7 -15.52 -25.51 51.64
C PRO A 7 -14.54 -26.32 50.77
N ASP A 8 -14.78 -26.35 49.47
CA ASP A 8 -13.87 -26.90 48.46
C ASP A 8 -12.55 -26.12 48.46
N THR A 9 -11.55 -26.68 49.13
CA THR A 9 -10.18 -26.14 49.22
C THR A 9 -9.34 -26.55 48.02
N LYS A 10 -9.78 -26.24 46.80
CA LYS A 10 -8.93 -26.31 45.59
C LYS A 10 -9.27 -25.22 44.59
N LYS A 11 -9.23 -23.95 45.03
CA LYS A 11 -8.84 -22.87 44.13
C LYS A 11 -7.32 -22.82 44.14
N GLU A 12 -6.70 -23.49 43.18
CA GLU A 12 -5.33 -23.17 42.80
C GLU A 12 -5.28 -21.66 42.54
N MET A 13 -4.59 -20.94 43.43
CA MET A 13 -4.30 -19.54 43.24
C MET A 13 -3.35 -19.44 42.06
N SER A 14 -3.89 -19.39 40.84
CA SER A 14 -3.12 -19.02 39.66
C SER A 14 -2.73 -17.56 39.82
N ILE A 15 -1.55 -17.31 40.39
CA ILE A 15 -0.95 -15.98 40.38
C ILE A 15 -0.60 -15.71 38.92
N THR A 16 -1.51 -15.07 38.20
CA THR A 16 -1.23 -14.49 36.89
C THR A 16 -0.28 -13.34 37.11
N ILE A 17 1.02 -13.63 37.07
CA ILE A 17 2.04 -12.59 37.02
C ILE A 17 1.84 -11.87 35.69
N ASN A 18 1.30 -10.66 35.74
CA ASN A 18 1.19 -9.79 34.57
C ASN A 18 2.60 -9.31 34.21
N GLU A 19 3.33 -10.12 33.46
CA GLU A 19 4.64 -9.78 32.94
C GLU A 19 4.48 -8.73 31.83
N SER A 20 5.21 -7.61 31.92
CA SER A 20 5.27 -6.63 30.84
C SER A 20 5.86 -7.25 29.58
N ASN A 21 5.41 -6.83 28.39
CA ASN A 21 6.03 -7.22 27.11
C ASN A 21 7.54 -7.00 27.09
N THR A 22 8.03 -5.94 27.74
CA THR A 22 9.46 -5.67 27.86
C THR A 22 10.19 -6.73 28.68
N ALA A 23 9.62 -7.17 29.81
CA ALA A 23 10.21 -8.21 30.65
C ALA A 23 10.22 -9.56 29.93
N LYS A 24 9.12 -9.90 29.26
CA LYS A 24 9.02 -11.11 28.43
C LYS A 24 10.09 -11.12 27.33
N ASN A 25 10.22 -10.03 26.57
CA ASN A 25 11.22 -9.94 25.50
C ASN A 25 12.66 -10.06 26.03
N LEU A 26 12.96 -9.46 27.20
CA LEU A 26 14.27 -9.59 27.84
C LEU A 26 14.54 -11.02 28.29
N LYS A 27 13.55 -11.68 28.89
CA LYS A 27 13.64 -13.10 29.28
C LYS A 27 13.86 -14.00 28.08
N ASP A 28 13.07 -13.83 27.02
CA ASP A 28 13.17 -14.60 25.78
C ASP A 28 14.56 -14.39 25.13
N MET A 29 15.07 -13.16 25.11
CA MET A 29 16.43 -12.85 24.65
C MET A 29 17.50 -13.59 25.48
N LEU A 30 17.41 -13.56 26.80
CA LEU A 30 18.38 -14.24 27.67
C LEU A 30 18.33 -15.77 27.48
N GLN A 31 17.14 -16.33 27.33
CA GLN A 31 16.96 -17.76 27.03
C GLN A 31 17.53 -18.14 25.66
N ALA A 32 17.26 -17.33 24.62
CA ALA A 32 17.79 -17.54 23.27
C ALA A 32 19.32 -17.50 23.24
N LEU A 33 19.92 -16.59 24.02
CA LEU A 33 21.37 -16.48 24.19
C LEU A 33 21.95 -17.48 25.20
N LYS A 34 21.13 -18.37 25.76
CA LYS A 34 21.49 -19.42 26.73
C LYS A 34 22.16 -18.86 28.00
N PHE A 35 21.73 -17.69 28.46
CA PHE A 35 22.14 -17.17 29.76
C PHE A 35 21.43 -17.92 30.89
N ASN A 36 22.17 -18.16 31.97
CA ASN A 36 21.57 -18.59 33.24
C ASN A 36 20.75 -17.46 33.85
N LYS A 37 19.84 -17.80 34.76
CA LYS A 37 19.03 -16.83 35.49
C LYS A 37 19.95 -15.75 36.09
N PRO A 38 19.74 -14.47 35.77
CA PRO A 38 20.60 -13.40 36.29
C PRO A 38 20.50 -13.32 37.82
N PRO A 39 21.61 -12.98 38.53
CA PRO A 39 21.61 -12.75 39.96
C PRO A 39 20.66 -11.59 40.32
N GLU A 40 20.05 -11.64 41.51
CA GLU A 40 19.09 -10.62 41.97
C GLU A 40 19.72 -9.21 42.08
N ASN A 41 21.04 -9.13 42.27
CA ASN A 41 21.78 -7.87 42.43
C ASN A 41 22.53 -7.40 41.17
N ILE A 42 22.19 -7.90 39.97
CA ILE A 42 22.87 -7.48 38.74
C ILE A 42 22.40 -6.08 38.29
N SER A 43 23.34 -5.21 37.90
CA SER A 43 22.98 -3.94 37.27
C SER A 43 22.61 -4.13 35.80
N ALA A 44 21.79 -3.22 35.25
CA ALA A 44 21.42 -3.24 33.83
C ALA A 44 22.66 -3.16 32.93
N GLU A 45 23.64 -2.32 33.28
CA GLU A 45 24.89 -2.17 32.52
C GLU A 45 25.70 -3.47 32.47
N GLN A 46 25.82 -4.18 33.59
CA GLN A 46 26.53 -5.46 33.65
C GLN A 46 25.82 -6.53 32.82
N LEU A 47 24.48 -6.56 32.88
CA LEU A 47 23.68 -7.51 32.11
C LEU A 47 23.83 -7.25 30.61
N PHE A 48 23.59 -6.01 30.16
CA PHE A 48 23.70 -5.66 28.74
C PHE A 48 25.14 -5.75 28.22
N GLY A 49 26.14 -5.45 29.05
CA GLY A 49 27.55 -5.66 28.71
C GLY A 49 27.85 -7.12 28.39
N ARG A 50 27.38 -8.07 29.21
CA ARG A 50 27.53 -9.51 28.94
C ARG A 50 26.76 -9.96 27.70
N VAL A 51 25.54 -9.45 27.52
CA VAL A 51 24.71 -9.74 26.34
C VAL A 51 25.42 -9.28 25.06
N LEU A 52 25.96 -8.07 25.03
CA LEU A 52 26.67 -7.54 23.86
C LEU A 52 27.89 -8.39 23.49
N VAL A 53 28.69 -8.81 24.49
CA VAL A 53 29.82 -9.72 24.25
C VAL A 53 29.33 -11.02 23.62
N LYS A 54 28.30 -11.65 24.20
CA LYS A 54 27.77 -12.92 23.69
C LYS A 54 27.20 -12.81 22.27
N VAL A 55 26.45 -11.73 21.99
CA VAL A 55 25.93 -11.46 20.66
C VAL A 55 27.08 -11.28 19.67
N SER A 56 28.12 -10.53 20.03
CA SER A 56 29.29 -10.32 19.16
C SER A 56 30.04 -11.62 18.82
N GLU A 57 30.14 -12.56 19.77
CA GLU A 57 30.73 -13.89 19.55
C GLU A 57 29.88 -14.71 18.57
N ILE A 58 28.57 -14.74 18.78
CA ILE A 58 27.64 -15.48 17.92
C ILE A 58 27.66 -14.92 16.50
N LEU A 59 27.67 -13.60 16.36
CA LEU A 59 27.73 -12.93 15.06
C LEU A 59 28.99 -13.28 14.27
N LYS A 60 30.13 -13.55 14.93
CA LYS A 60 31.36 -14.02 14.24
C LYS A 60 31.23 -15.44 13.68
N THR A 61 30.41 -16.27 14.31
CA THR A 61 30.16 -17.66 13.87
C THR A 61 29.01 -17.79 12.88
N ALA A 62 28.14 -16.78 12.80
CA ALA A 62 26.96 -16.80 11.95
C ALA A 62 27.34 -16.57 10.47
N PRO A 63 26.78 -17.34 9.53
CA PRO A 63 26.91 -17.05 8.11
C PRO A 63 26.47 -15.61 7.77
N PRO A 64 27.23 -14.85 6.96
CA PRO A 64 26.90 -13.47 6.61
C PRO A 64 25.51 -13.33 5.95
N ALA A 65 25.09 -14.36 5.22
CA ALA A 65 23.80 -14.41 4.54
C ALA A 65 22.59 -14.48 5.50
N LEU A 66 22.77 -14.86 6.77
CA LEU A 66 21.67 -14.98 7.73
C LEU A 66 21.37 -13.67 8.47
N VAL A 67 22.39 -12.86 8.75
CA VAL A 67 22.22 -11.63 9.55
C VAL A 67 22.08 -10.40 8.66
N GLY A 68 22.69 -10.42 7.47
CA GLY A 68 22.70 -9.28 6.56
C GLY A 68 23.47 -8.07 7.11
N LYS A 69 23.57 -7.03 6.29
CA LYS A 69 24.16 -5.76 6.69
C LYS A 69 23.09 -4.85 7.27
N GLN A 70 23.45 -4.10 8.31
CA GLN A 70 22.55 -3.13 8.94
C GLN A 70 22.17 -2.02 7.97
N MET A 71 20.88 -1.65 7.96
CA MET A 71 20.38 -0.58 7.10
C MET A 71 20.89 0.79 7.54
N PHE A 72 21.05 1.00 8.85
CA PHE A 72 21.55 2.23 9.43
C PHE A 72 22.78 1.94 10.29
N ASN A 73 23.83 2.74 10.11
CA ASN A 73 25.05 2.69 10.92
C ASN A 73 25.44 4.13 11.29
N GLY A 74 25.13 4.55 12.51
CA GLY A 74 25.44 5.89 12.98
C GLY A 74 24.74 6.22 14.29
N GLU A 75 25.07 7.38 14.83
CA GLU A 75 24.40 7.95 15.99
C GLU A 75 23.38 9.01 15.54
N LEU A 76 22.22 9.02 16.18
CA LEU A 76 21.17 9.99 15.91
C LEU A 76 21.25 11.14 16.91
N SER A 77 21.21 12.38 16.40
CA SER A 77 21.13 13.57 17.24
C SER A 77 19.77 13.65 17.97
N PRO A 78 19.66 14.42 19.07
CA PRO A 78 18.38 14.57 19.77
C PRO A 78 17.25 15.12 18.89
N GLN A 79 17.58 15.99 17.92
CA GLN A 79 16.62 16.50 16.95
C GLN A 79 16.17 15.41 15.98
N GLN A 80 17.10 14.59 15.46
CA GLN A 80 16.77 13.47 14.59
C GLN A 80 15.90 12.42 15.30
N TRP A 81 16.19 12.11 16.57
CA TRP A 81 15.34 11.25 17.39
C TRP A 81 13.92 11.79 17.53
N LYS A 82 13.76 13.10 17.69
CA LYS A 82 12.45 13.74 17.76
C LYS A 82 11.69 13.59 16.44
N THR A 83 12.34 13.90 15.32
CA THR A 83 11.74 13.74 13.98
C THR A 83 11.37 12.28 13.69
N LEU A 84 12.24 11.33 14.05
CA LEU A 84 12.00 9.91 13.84
C LEU A 84 10.81 9.40 14.67
N LYS A 85 10.70 9.82 15.94
CA LYS A 85 9.54 9.49 16.78
C LYS A 85 8.25 10.08 16.23
N GLN A 86 8.28 11.30 15.72
CA GLN A 86 7.11 11.92 15.09
C GLN A 86 6.67 11.14 13.85
N ALA A 87 7.61 10.82 12.94
CA ALA A 87 7.32 10.03 11.75
C ALA A 87 6.77 8.64 12.10
N GLN A 88 7.28 8.00 13.16
CA GLN A 88 6.76 6.72 13.64
C GLN A 88 5.30 6.81 14.09
N VAL A 89 4.92 7.89 14.78
CA VAL A 89 3.52 8.11 15.21
C VAL A 89 2.62 8.31 14.00
N GLU A 90 3.01 9.22 13.10
CA GLU A 90 2.24 9.52 11.88
C GLU A 90 2.04 8.26 11.01
N MET A 91 3.11 7.46 10.84
CA MET A 91 3.02 6.20 10.10
C MET A 91 2.17 5.17 10.85
N ALA A 92 2.31 5.04 12.17
CA ALA A 92 1.50 4.10 12.95
C ALA A 92 0.00 4.41 12.82
N ASP A 93 -0.39 5.68 12.87
CA ASP A 93 -1.78 6.11 12.70
C ASP A 93 -2.32 5.80 11.30
N ASP A 94 -1.54 6.11 10.25
CA ASP A 94 -1.91 5.82 8.86
C ASP A 94 -2.03 4.30 8.60
N TYR A 95 -1.09 3.51 9.09
CA TYR A 95 -1.15 2.05 8.98
C TYR A 95 -2.28 1.45 9.81
N LYS A 96 -2.59 2.00 10.98
CA LYS A 96 -3.76 1.60 11.78
C LYS A 96 -5.04 1.80 10.98
N LEU A 97 -5.24 2.99 10.42
CA LEU A 97 -6.41 3.31 9.58
C LEU A 97 -6.51 2.36 8.38
N ARG A 98 -5.39 2.09 7.69
CA ARG A 98 -5.36 1.13 6.56
C ARG A 98 -5.75 -0.28 7.00
N ARG A 99 -5.25 -0.75 8.14
CA ARG A 99 -5.58 -2.07 8.68
C ARG A 99 -7.04 -2.16 9.09
N GLU A 100 -7.56 -1.15 9.76
CA GLU A 100 -8.99 -1.06 10.11
C GLU A 100 -9.87 -1.08 8.85
N MET A 101 -9.53 -0.31 7.82
CA MET A 101 -10.25 -0.35 6.54
C MET A 101 -10.23 -1.74 5.90
N LEU A 102 -9.08 -2.42 5.89
CA LEU A 102 -8.98 -3.78 5.35
C LEU A 102 -9.79 -4.80 6.17
N LEU A 103 -9.82 -4.65 7.49
CA LEU A 103 -10.65 -5.49 8.36
C LEU A 103 -12.13 -5.25 8.12
N THR A 104 -12.56 -4.00 8.03
CA THR A 104 -13.95 -3.65 7.69
C THR A 104 -14.32 -4.19 6.31
N ARG A 105 -13.43 -4.07 5.31
CA ARG A 105 -13.64 -4.64 3.98
C ARG A 105 -13.80 -6.15 4.03
N LEU A 106 -12.99 -6.84 4.85
CA LEU A 106 -13.09 -8.27 5.08
C LEU A 106 -14.43 -8.61 5.74
N ASP A 107 -14.83 -7.89 6.78
CA ASP A 107 -16.10 -8.04 7.49
C ASP A 107 -17.28 -7.93 6.50
N CYS A 108 -17.37 -6.85 5.72
CA CYS A 108 -18.41 -6.66 4.70
C CYS A 108 -18.40 -7.73 3.61
N THR A 109 -17.21 -8.23 3.23
CA THR A 109 -17.10 -9.32 2.24
C THR A 109 -17.73 -10.60 2.78
N ILE A 110 -17.50 -10.93 4.05
CA ILE A 110 -18.11 -12.10 4.69
C ILE A 110 -19.62 -11.93 4.85
N GLU A 111 -20.10 -10.72 5.18
CA GLU A 111 -21.52 -10.42 5.23
C GLU A 111 -22.21 -10.63 3.88
N SER A 112 -21.56 -10.25 2.77
CA SER A 112 -22.10 -10.47 1.42
C SER A 112 -22.33 -11.95 1.10
N PHE A 113 -21.55 -12.87 1.68
CA PHE A 113 -21.74 -14.31 1.49
C PHE A 113 -23.04 -14.81 2.12
N LYS A 114 -23.54 -14.15 3.17
CA LYS A 114 -24.82 -14.49 3.81
C LYS A 114 -26.01 -14.22 2.88
N TRP A 115 -25.86 -13.36 1.88
CA TRP A 115 -26.93 -13.02 0.93
C TRP A 115 -27.06 -14.03 -0.22
N SER A 116 -26.11 -14.97 -0.35
CA SER A 116 -26.18 -16.00 -1.39
C SER A 116 -27.21 -17.07 -1.06
N ASP A 117 -28.12 -17.37 -1.99
CA ASP A 117 -29.10 -18.46 -1.85
C ASP A 117 -28.45 -19.81 -1.55
N ARG A 118 -27.24 -20.05 -2.07
CA ARG A 118 -26.48 -21.30 -1.86
C ARG A 118 -26.00 -21.46 -0.41
N LEU A 119 -25.84 -20.35 0.31
CA LEU A 119 -25.28 -20.31 1.66
C LEU A 119 -26.35 -20.00 2.73
N LYS A 120 -27.61 -19.79 2.34
CA LYS A 120 -28.73 -19.68 3.26
C LYS A 120 -28.77 -20.86 4.22
N GLY A 121 -28.90 -20.58 5.52
CA GLY A 121 -28.91 -21.59 6.59
C GLY A 121 -27.53 -22.09 7.03
N LYS A 122 -26.43 -21.63 6.42
CA LYS A 122 -25.04 -21.95 6.85
C LYS A 122 -24.33 -20.80 7.57
N GLU A 123 -25.07 -19.78 7.97
CA GLU A 123 -24.55 -18.56 8.60
C GLU A 123 -23.74 -18.87 9.86
N SER A 124 -24.25 -19.75 10.72
CA SER A 124 -23.57 -20.16 11.96
C SER A 124 -22.20 -20.80 11.70
N VAL A 125 -22.07 -21.57 10.63
CA VAL A 125 -20.79 -22.19 10.23
C VAL A 125 -19.80 -21.14 9.74
N ILE A 126 -20.28 -20.18 8.94
CA ILE A 126 -19.46 -19.07 8.44
C ILE A 126 -18.97 -18.21 9.60
N GLU A 127 -19.86 -17.84 10.52
CA GLU A 127 -19.53 -17.03 11.70
C GLU A 127 -18.53 -17.72 12.61
N LYS A 128 -18.68 -19.03 12.84
CA LYS A 128 -17.71 -19.78 13.65
C LYS A 128 -16.31 -19.75 13.04
N VAL A 129 -16.19 -20.12 11.76
CA VAL A 129 -14.89 -20.16 11.07
C VAL A 129 -14.29 -18.77 10.91
N TYR A 130 -15.13 -17.77 10.67
CA TYR A 130 -14.68 -16.39 10.52
C TYR A 130 -14.25 -15.77 11.85
N GLY A 131 -15.05 -15.93 12.91
CA GLY A 131 -14.77 -15.41 14.24
C GLY A 131 -13.40 -15.85 14.76
N GLU A 132 -13.10 -17.15 14.69
CA GLU A 132 -11.80 -17.71 15.10
C GLU A 132 -10.60 -17.09 14.36
N LYS A 133 -10.79 -16.68 13.11
CA LYS A 133 -9.75 -16.00 12.32
C LYS A 133 -9.71 -14.51 12.59
N ARG A 134 -10.88 -13.88 12.74
CA ARG A 134 -11.05 -12.44 12.93
C ARG A 134 -10.47 -11.98 14.27
N GLU A 135 -10.57 -12.80 15.32
CA GLU A 135 -9.97 -12.54 16.63
C GLU A 135 -8.44 -12.45 16.60
N LYS A 136 -7.79 -13.15 15.67
CA LYS A 136 -6.33 -13.13 15.51
C LYS A 136 -5.84 -11.90 14.75
N LEU A 137 -6.74 -11.14 14.13
CA LEU A 137 -6.41 -9.98 13.32
C LEU A 137 -6.60 -8.69 14.13
N SER A 138 -5.51 -7.94 14.29
CA SER A 138 -5.53 -6.64 14.97
C SER A 138 -5.42 -5.49 13.97
N GLY A 139 -6.14 -4.41 14.25
CA GLY A 139 -5.98 -3.11 13.57
C GLY A 139 -4.67 -2.42 13.95
N GLU A 140 -4.11 -2.72 15.12
CA GLU A 140 -2.86 -2.11 15.58
C GLU A 140 -1.65 -2.60 14.77
N PRO A 141 -0.78 -1.70 14.29
CA PRO A 141 0.46 -2.08 13.64
C PRO A 141 1.44 -2.70 14.65
N SER A 142 2.14 -3.75 14.24
CA SER A 142 3.11 -4.46 15.09
C SER A 142 4.55 -3.96 14.94
N VAL A 143 4.76 -2.83 14.26
CA VAL A 143 6.09 -2.30 13.95
C VAL A 143 6.45 -1.22 14.94
N SER A 144 7.57 -1.39 15.63
CA SER A 144 8.10 -0.47 16.62
C SER A 144 9.37 0.23 16.11
N LEU A 145 9.79 1.27 16.84
CA LEU A 145 11.05 1.96 16.57
C LEU A 145 12.27 1.04 16.69
N ALA A 146 12.19 0.01 17.55
CA ALA A 146 13.26 -0.97 17.68
C ALA A 146 13.40 -1.83 16.41
N ASP A 147 12.30 -2.15 15.74
CA ASP A 147 12.31 -2.91 14.48
C ASP A 147 12.97 -2.11 13.35
N LEU A 148 12.74 -0.78 13.34
CA LEU A 148 13.41 0.12 12.40
C LEU A 148 14.92 0.15 12.60
N LEU A 149 15.40 0.17 13.84
CA LEU A 149 16.84 0.14 14.15
C LEU A 149 17.46 -1.25 13.88
N ALA A 150 16.67 -2.30 14.04
CA ALA A 150 17.08 -3.67 13.73
C ALA A 150 17.07 -3.98 12.22
N ALA A 151 16.50 -3.10 11.40
CA ALA A 151 16.34 -3.29 9.96
C ALA A 151 17.67 -3.59 9.24
N ARG A 152 17.57 -4.47 8.25
CA ARG A 152 18.69 -4.95 7.42
C ARG A 152 18.46 -4.54 5.97
N GLU A 153 19.54 -4.55 5.17
CA GLU A 153 19.51 -4.13 3.76
C GLU A 153 18.55 -4.96 2.88
N ASP A 154 18.21 -6.18 3.29
CA ASP A 154 17.24 -7.04 2.62
C ASP A 154 15.83 -6.42 2.54
N LEU A 155 15.41 -5.68 3.57
CA LEU A 155 14.14 -4.96 3.57
C LEU A 155 14.08 -3.84 2.50
N ALA A 156 15.23 -3.36 2.03
CA ALA A 156 15.29 -2.39 0.95
C ALA A 156 15.14 -3.03 -0.45
N ILE A 157 15.21 -4.37 -0.55
CA ILE A 157 15.05 -5.08 -1.80
C ILE A 157 13.56 -5.16 -2.15
N ALA A 158 13.11 -4.26 -3.02
CA ALA A 158 11.75 -4.25 -3.54
C ALA A 158 11.60 -5.28 -4.68
N GLU A 159 11.22 -6.51 -4.35
CA GLU A 159 10.84 -7.51 -5.36
C GLU A 159 9.37 -7.38 -5.78
N LYS A 160 9.10 -7.42 -7.08
CA LYS A 160 7.72 -7.47 -7.56
C LYS A 160 7.08 -8.78 -7.12
N THR A 161 5.91 -8.71 -6.49
CA THR A 161 5.11 -9.88 -6.11
C THR A 161 4.67 -10.73 -7.31
N SER A 162 4.62 -10.13 -8.51
CA SER A 162 4.37 -10.82 -9.78
C SER A 162 5.61 -11.48 -10.38
N ASN A 163 6.78 -11.37 -9.76
CA ASN A 163 8.02 -11.94 -10.30
C ASN A 163 7.93 -13.47 -10.34
N SER A 164 8.40 -14.05 -11.44
CA SER A 164 8.41 -15.49 -11.68
C SER A 164 9.23 -16.26 -10.63
N SER A 165 10.32 -15.69 -10.12
CA SER A 165 11.15 -16.28 -9.06
C SER A 165 10.38 -16.43 -7.74
N VAL A 166 9.65 -15.38 -7.35
CA VAL A 166 8.80 -15.36 -6.15
C VAL A 166 7.63 -16.34 -6.31
N ARG A 167 6.98 -16.35 -7.48
CA ARG A 167 5.82 -17.22 -7.73
C ARG A 167 6.18 -18.70 -7.93
N ARG A 168 7.45 -19.01 -8.22
CA ARG A 168 7.94 -20.38 -8.48
C ARG A 168 7.55 -21.36 -7.38
N ASN A 169 7.59 -20.90 -6.13
CA ASN A 169 7.37 -21.73 -4.96
C ASN A 169 6.01 -21.49 -4.28
N THR A 170 5.16 -20.62 -4.83
CA THR A 170 3.85 -20.25 -4.24
C THR A 170 2.67 -20.82 -5.03
N SER A 171 2.85 -21.95 -5.71
CA SER A 171 1.75 -22.62 -6.41
C SER A 171 0.67 -23.05 -5.41
N SER A 172 -0.60 -22.73 -5.68
CA SER A 172 -1.73 -23.11 -4.84
C SER A 172 -2.83 -23.76 -5.67
N GLY A 173 -3.82 -24.38 -5.02
CA GLY A 173 -4.97 -24.98 -5.71
C GLY A 173 -5.73 -24.00 -6.63
N ILE A 174 -5.58 -22.69 -6.40
CA ILE A 174 -6.17 -21.61 -7.20
C ILE A 174 -5.13 -21.03 -8.18
N ASN A 175 -3.91 -20.74 -7.72
CA ASN A 175 -2.84 -20.19 -8.55
C ASN A 175 -1.86 -21.29 -8.98
N LYS A 176 -2.26 -22.08 -9.98
CA LYS A 176 -1.47 -23.23 -10.46
C LYS A 176 -0.43 -22.88 -11.53
N VAL A 177 -0.68 -21.86 -12.34
CA VAL A 177 0.11 -21.59 -13.55
C VAL A 177 0.98 -20.35 -13.35
N ILE A 178 2.27 -20.52 -13.64
CA ILE A 178 3.23 -19.42 -13.78
C ILE A 178 3.34 -19.17 -15.28
N ILE A 179 2.77 -18.05 -15.71
CA ILE A 179 2.88 -17.62 -17.11
C ILE A 179 4.33 -17.16 -17.31
N GLY A 180 5.03 -17.79 -18.26
CA GLY A 180 6.39 -17.44 -18.61
C GLY A 180 6.49 -16.07 -19.28
N LYS A 181 7.64 -15.77 -19.91
CA LYS A 181 7.84 -14.54 -20.67
C LYS A 181 6.80 -14.45 -21.79
N VAL A 182 5.79 -13.60 -21.62
CA VAL A 182 4.77 -13.34 -22.65
C VAL A 182 5.42 -12.47 -23.73
N PRO A 183 5.44 -12.92 -25.00
CA PRO A 183 5.91 -12.09 -26.11
C PRO A 183 5.13 -10.78 -26.16
N ASP A 184 5.77 -9.70 -26.57
CA ASP A 184 5.07 -8.41 -26.72
C ASP A 184 3.89 -8.60 -27.69
N ARG A 185 2.70 -8.15 -27.26
CA ARG A 185 1.46 -8.28 -28.04
C ARG A 185 1.19 -7.05 -28.90
N GLY A 186 2.12 -6.09 -28.91
CA GLY A 186 1.98 -4.82 -29.64
C GLY A 186 0.85 -3.97 -29.08
N GLY A 187 0.42 -2.98 -29.87
CA GLY A 187 -0.69 -2.08 -29.48
C GLY A 187 -0.26 -0.92 -28.59
N ARG A 188 1.05 -0.66 -28.48
CA ARG A 188 1.52 0.58 -27.87
C ARG A 188 1.05 1.74 -28.74
N PRO A 189 0.44 2.79 -28.16
CA PRO A 189 0.02 3.96 -28.93
C PRO A 189 1.16 4.62 -29.75
N SER A 190 2.41 4.42 -29.33
CA SER A 190 3.62 4.87 -30.05
C SER A 190 3.98 4.03 -31.27
N GLU A 191 3.49 2.80 -31.37
CA GLU A 191 3.74 1.87 -32.48
C GLU A 191 2.58 1.87 -33.50
N GLN A 192 1.44 2.46 -33.13
CA GLN A 192 0.34 2.66 -34.05
C GLN A 192 0.70 3.77 -35.03
N GLN A 193 0.62 3.46 -36.33
CA GLN A 193 0.70 4.47 -37.36
C GLN A 193 -0.41 5.49 -37.11
N ALA A 194 -0.05 6.77 -37.01
CA ALA A 194 -1.03 7.83 -36.85
C ALA A 194 -2.08 7.72 -37.97
N PRO A 195 -3.38 7.82 -37.65
CA PRO A 195 -4.41 7.77 -38.66
C PRO A 195 -4.10 8.83 -39.74
N PRO A 196 -4.34 8.51 -41.03
CA PRO A 196 -4.17 9.49 -42.09
C PRO A 196 -4.95 10.77 -41.73
N PRO A 197 -4.39 11.96 -41.97
CA PRO A 197 -5.11 13.20 -41.71
C PRO A 197 -6.43 13.21 -42.49
N GLU A 198 -7.56 13.12 -41.77
CA GLU A 198 -8.90 12.99 -42.35
C GLU A 198 -9.42 14.29 -42.98
N MET A 199 -8.70 15.40 -42.84
CA MET A 199 -9.11 16.70 -43.39
C MET A 199 -8.08 17.21 -44.41
N PRO A 200 -8.52 17.58 -45.64
CA PRO A 200 -7.68 18.33 -46.57
C PRO A 200 -7.17 19.62 -45.90
N SER A 201 -5.92 20.00 -46.20
CA SER A 201 -5.37 21.30 -45.78
C SER A 201 -6.34 22.41 -46.19
N TRP A 202 -6.77 23.21 -45.23
CA TRP A 202 -7.72 24.31 -45.44
C TRP A 202 -7.13 25.28 -46.48
N GLN A 203 -7.64 25.26 -47.70
CA GLN A 203 -7.25 26.23 -48.74
C GLN A 203 -8.08 27.49 -48.57
N GLN A 204 -7.41 28.61 -48.32
CA GLN A 204 -8.02 29.92 -48.25
C GLN A 204 -8.65 30.24 -49.62
N ARG A 205 -9.96 30.51 -49.67
CA ARG A 205 -10.63 30.89 -50.92
C ARG A 205 -10.02 32.19 -51.43
N ASN A 206 -9.53 32.18 -52.68
CA ASN A 206 -9.05 33.39 -53.34
C ASN A 206 -10.16 34.45 -53.32
N ALA A 207 -9.86 35.57 -52.67
CA ALA A 207 -10.65 36.78 -52.79
C ALA A 207 -10.25 37.48 -54.10
N GLY A 208 -11.15 37.46 -55.08
CA GLY A 208 -11.16 38.47 -56.15
C GLY A 208 -11.17 37.95 -57.58
N GLY A 209 -12.15 38.45 -58.34
CA GLY A 209 -11.89 38.89 -59.71
C GLY A 209 -12.68 38.21 -60.83
N GLY A 210 -13.89 38.73 -61.10
CA GLY A 210 -14.32 39.08 -62.46
C GLY A 210 -14.76 37.98 -63.44
N GLY A 211 -15.99 38.13 -63.96
CA GLY A 211 -16.28 37.80 -65.36
C GLY A 211 -17.30 36.70 -65.63
N GLY A 212 -18.57 37.12 -65.74
CA GLY A 212 -19.34 36.89 -66.97
C GLY A 212 -20.00 35.53 -67.25
N PHE A 213 -21.31 35.63 -67.48
CA PHE A 213 -22.11 34.85 -68.45
C PHE A 213 -22.83 33.57 -68.00
N ASN A 214 -24.12 33.81 -67.70
CA ASN A 214 -25.26 33.32 -68.51
C ASN A 214 -25.99 32.04 -68.06
N GLN A 215 -27.32 32.13 -68.15
CA GLN A 215 -28.36 31.10 -68.04
C GLN A 215 -28.70 30.70 -66.59
N GLY A 216 -29.91 30.91 -66.05
CA GLY A 216 -31.17 31.32 -66.64
C GLY A 216 -32.31 30.68 -65.84
N ARG A 217 -33.37 31.46 -65.60
CA ARG A 217 -34.76 31.07 -65.29
C ARG A 217 -35.11 30.45 -63.92
N GLY A 218 -35.95 31.23 -63.22
CA GLY A 218 -37.14 30.76 -62.50
C GLY A 218 -36.87 30.29 -61.07
N GLY A 219 -37.48 30.82 -60.01
CA GLY A 219 -38.70 31.59 -59.87
C GLY A 219 -39.37 31.11 -58.58
N GLY A 220 -39.94 32.02 -57.80
CA GLY A 220 -40.99 31.65 -56.83
C GLY A 220 -40.66 31.75 -55.34
N ARG A 221 -40.97 32.93 -54.78
CA ARG A 221 -41.88 33.15 -53.64
C ARG A 221 -41.57 32.57 -52.25
N GLY A 222 -41.54 33.49 -51.29
CA GLY A 222 -42.11 33.33 -49.95
C GLY A 222 -41.04 33.28 -48.85
N GLY A 223 -40.97 34.16 -47.86
CA GLY A 223 -41.92 35.17 -47.39
C GLY A 223 -42.11 35.02 -45.87
N GLY A 224 -41.57 35.99 -45.12
CA GLY A 224 -41.90 36.27 -43.71
C GLY A 224 -41.39 35.27 -42.68
N ARG A 225 -41.31 35.59 -41.39
CA ARG A 225 -41.59 36.81 -40.61
C ARG A 225 -41.26 36.42 -39.16
N GLY A 226 -40.79 37.38 -38.37
CA GLY A 226 -40.87 37.34 -36.91
C GLY A 226 -39.72 36.59 -36.26
N GLY A 227 -38.96 37.15 -35.33
CA GLY A 227 -39.34 38.18 -34.36
C GLY A 227 -39.34 37.54 -32.98
N GLY A 228 -38.64 38.16 -32.03
CA GLY A 228 -38.64 37.72 -30.64
C GLY A 228 -37.26 37.86 -30.02
N GLY A 229 -36.87 39.09 -29.71
CA GLY A 229 -35.77 39.32 -28.79
C GLY A 229 -36.15 38.92 -27.37
N PHE A 230 -35.16 38.52 -26.58
CA PHE A 230 -35.13 38.76 -25.14
C PHE A 230 -33.70 39.07 -24.74
N ASN A 231 -33.53 40.30 -24.25
CA ASN A 231 -32.36 40.80 -23.57
C ASN A 231 -32.55 40.54 -22.07
N SER A 232 -31.71 39.72 -21.47
CA SER A 232 -31.41 39.66 -20.03
C SER A 232 -30.17 38.79 -19.92
N GLY A 233 -28.99 39.34 -19.61
CA GLY A 233 -28.73 39.98 -18.32
C GLY A 233 -28.18 38.90 -17.41
N GLY A 234 -26.86 38.70 -17.43
CA GLY A 234 -26.20 37.64 -16.68
C GLY A 234 -24.70 37.65 -16.87
N ASP A 235 -24.04 38.60 -16.21
CA ASP A 235 -22.61 38.65 -15.97
C ASP A 235 -22.02 37.29 -15.59
N GLN A 236 -21.13 36.76 -16.43
CA GLN A 236 -20.20 35.73 -16.01
C GLN A 236 -18.81 36.03 -16.56
N LYS A 237 -18.03 36.72 -15.72
CA LYS A 237 -16.57 36.80 -15.82
C LYS A 237 -16.02 35.39 -15.91
N ASN A 238 -15.59 34.97 -17.10
CA ASN A 238 -14.70 33.84 -17.26
C ASN A 238 -13.36 34.36 -17.77
N SER A 239 -12.38 34.28 -16.87
CA SER A 239 -10.96 34.50 -17.07
C SER A 239 -10.45 33.71 -18.27
N GLY A 240 -9.86 34.43 -19.24
CA GLY A 240 -9.16 33.85 -20.37
C GLY A 240 -7.99 32.98 -19.91
N PHE A 241 -8.08 31.69 -20.21
CA PHE A 241 -6.96 30.76 -20.16
C PHE A 241 -6.41 30.61 -21.57
N ASN A 242 -5.20 31.12 -21.76
CA ASN A 242 -4.40 31.07 -22.97
C ASN A 242 -3.48 29.83 -22.90
N PRO A 243 -3.59 28.80 -23.75
CA PRO A 243 -2.60 27.75 -23.82
C PRO A 243 -1.74 27.94 -25.08
N GLY A 244 -0.67 28.74 -24.94
CA GLY A 244 0.28 28.94 -26.04
C GLY A 244 1.68 29.23 -25.50
N GLY A 245 2.60 28.28 -25.70
CA GLY A 245 4.04 28.51 -25.59
C GLY A 245 4.72 27.82 -24.40
N GLY A 246 5.04 26.54 -24.55
CA GLY A 246 5.90 25.81 -23.62
C GLY A 246 6.82 24.88 -24.38
N ALA A 247 7.99 25.40 -24.79
CA ALA A 247 9.07 24.65 -25.41
C ALA A 247 9.49 23.47 -24.52
N ARG A 248 9.34 22.25 -25.02
CA ARG A 248 9.91 21.05 -24.40
C ARG A 248 11.34 20.88 -24.90
N VAL A 249 12.30 21.25 -24.06
CA VAL A 249 13.71 20.86 -24.21
C VAL A 249 13.79 19.37 -23.86
N GLN A 250 14.01 18.54 -24.88
CA GLN A 250 14.28 17.12 -24.73
C GLN A 250 15.78 16.95 -24.42
N ALA A 251 16.12 16.69 -23.16
CA ALA A 251 17.45 16.27 -22.77
C ALA A 251 17.68 14.84 -23.26
N GLY A 252 18.50 14.69 -24.30
CA GLY A 252 19.00 13.41 -24.77
C GLY A 252 20.01 12.83 -23.79
N TRP A 253 19.77 11.59 -23.34
CA TRP A 253 20.78 10.77 -22.69
C TRP A 253 21.52 9.98 -23.78
N ASN A 254 22.81 10.26 -23.93
CA ASN A 254 23.74 9.57 -24.80
C ASN A 254 24.53 8.55 -23.96
N PRO A 255 24.47 7.23 -24.20
CA PRO A 255 25.39 6.28 -23.60
C PRO A 255 26.65 6.20 -24.47
N GLY A 256 27.73 6.84 -24.02
CA GLY A 256 29.05 6.75 -24.63
C GLY A 256 29.97 5.82 -23.85
N ASN A 257 30.65 4.95 -24.61
CA ASN A 257 31.83 4.09 -24.37
C ASN A 257 31.83 3.12 -23.18
#